data_AF-A0A8T7HW34-F1
#
_entry.id   AF-A0A8T7HW34-F1
#
_cell.length_a   1.000
_cell.length_b   1.000
_cell.length_c   1.000
_cell.angle_alpha   90.00
_cell.angle_beta   90.00
_cell.angle_gamma   90.00
#
_symmetry.space_group_name_H-M   'P 1'
#
loop_
_entity.id
_entity.type
_entity.pdbx_description
1 polymer ?
#
loop_
_entity_poly.entity_id
_entity_poly.type
_entity_poly.pdbx_seq_one_letter_code
_entity_poly.pdbx_strand_id
1 'polypeptide(L)'
;SLYLFLKRHVSKEAAMSSSLIFSFLTWNPQGFAAWGGSPTILAFALAIVFISFHQAQENLFLTGLFLCSVLLTHPIIFVCLFYLYGVSSLMLKRWRYDAKVVAVAVLLCLPYLVSMENLATPSAVAWARGWVTNTQGNTGFAADIFSVWYLAPRYMFWIIFGRGIENLILLFCIPGYLFLSKKNKESWRYVAMIVGVFFLLLNVNYFILPLSYAIYPERLALFLLLPLSLFFSHFVEALPGKKYFLLLAILLAIFYNPSHFVAIQKGIVTSSDMAVFNYIDKNMPEEAVIENNYGDAGIYIPGILLRKVTVPHINLIYLDKQPSQKSDYIFIGSNCVYSCRLSAEEIGKNHRLVFRDRDSYLFRA
;
A
#
# COMPACT_ATOMS: atom_id res chain seq x y z
N SER A 1 -12.45 -6.92 5.33
CA SER A 1 -13.17 -6.11 4.30
C SER A 1 -13.62 -6.91 3.10
N LEU A 2 -12.75 -7.68 2.43
CA LEU A 2 -13.09 -8.38 1.18
C LEU A 2 -14.32 -9.30 1.30
N TYR A 3 -14.41 -10.10 2.36
CA TYR A 3 -15.58 -10.93 2.64
C TYR A 3 -16.90 -10.12 2.69
N LEU A 4 -16.90 -8.97 3.38
CA LEU A 4 -18.09 -8.14 3.53
C LEU A 4 -18.56 -7.59 2.18
N PHE A 5 -17.62 -7.21 1.32
CA PHE A 5 -17.90 -6.80 -0.05
C PHE A 5 -18.49 -7.97 -0.86
N LEU A 6 -17.82 -9.13 -0.90
CA LEU A 6 -18.24 -10.28 -1.71
C LEU A 6 -19.59 -10.87 -1.26
N LYS A 7 -19.89 -10.86 0.05
CA LYS A 7 -21.14 -11.37 0.62
C LYS A 7 -22.38 -10.61 0.08
N ARG A 8 -22.21 -9.40 -0.45
CA ARG A 8 -23.30 -8.64 -1.09
C ARG A 8 -23.62 -9.14 -2.51
N HIS A 9 -22.77 -9.97 -3.11
CA HIS A 9 -22.87 -10.40 -4.49
C HIS A 9 -23.06 -11.91 -4.67
N VAL A 10 -22.57 -12.72 -3.74
CA VAL A 10 -22.61 -14.19 -3.80
C VAL A 10 -22.99 -14.80 -2.46
N SER A 11 -23.19 -16.13 -2.41
CA SER A 11 -23.49 -16.84 -1.16
C SER A 11 -22.36 -16.72 -0.13
N LYS A 12 -22.70 -17.00 1.14
CA LYS A 12 -21.75 -16.95 2.26
C LYS A 12 -20.51 -17.82 1.98
N GLU A 13 -20.70 -19.02 1.44
CA GLU A 13 -19.65 -19.99 1.18
C GLU A 13 -18.71 -19.51 0.08
N ALA A 14 -19.26 -19.00 -1.03
CA ALA A 14 -18.47 -18.45 -2.13
C ALA A 14 -17.70 -17.21 -1.66
N ALA A 15 -18.35 -16.27 -0.97
CA ALA A 15 -17.70 -15.08 -0.41
C ALA A 15 -16.56 -15.45 0.54
N MET A 16 -16.78 -16.41 1.45
CA MET A 16 -15.78 -16.86 2.40
C MET A 16 -14.59 -17.51 1.69
N SER A 17 -14.84 -18.46 0.80
CA SER A 17 -13.80 -19.17 0.04
C SER A 17 -12.95 -18.20 -0.77
N SER A 18 -13.58 -17.32 -1.54
CA SER A 18 -12.88 -16.34 -2.37
C SER A 18 -12.11 -15.33 -1.55
N SER A 19 -12.67 -14.84 -0.43
CA SER A 19 -11.97 -13.89 0.44
C SER A 19 -10.74 -14.51 1.11
N LEU A 20 -10.80 -15.78 1.52
CA LEU A 20 -9.66 -16.51 2.08
C LEU A 20 -8.60 -16.73 1.00
N ILE A 21 -8.99 -17.27 -0.15
CA ILE A 21 -8.07 -17.50 -1.28
C ILE A 21 -7.34 -16.21 -1.66
N PHE A 22 -8.05 -15.10 -1.83
CA PHE A 22 -7.44 -13.80 -2.17
C PHE A 22 -6.75 -13.10 -1.00
N SER A 23 -6.84 -13.60 0.23
CA SER A 23 -6.02 -13.08 1.34
C SER A 23 -4.71 -13.86 1.49
N PHE A 24 -4.75 -15.17 1.19
CA PHE A 24 -3.60 -16.06 1.34
C PHE A 24 -2.77 -16.23 0.07
N LEU A 25 -3.40 -16.33 -1.12
CA LEU A 25 -2.65 -16.43 -2.38
C LEU A 25 -1.92 -15.13 -2.75
N THR A 26 -2.25 -14.02 -2.11
CA THR A 26 -1.66 -12.74 -2.49
C THR A 26 -0.33 -12.52 -1.80
N TRP A 27 0.73 -12.36 -2.59
CA TRP A 27 2.09 -12.12 -2.12
C TRP A 27 2.26 -10.69 -1.58
N ASN A 28 1.85 -9.66 -2.35
CA ASN A 28 2.21 -8.29 -2.00
C ASN A 28 1.56 -7.70 -0.75
N PRO A 29 0.26 -7.92 -0.44
CA PRO A 29 -0.31 -7.50 0.84
C PRO A 29 0.50 -8.00 2.04
N GLN A 30 1.07 -9.20 1.94
CA GLN A 30 1.91 -9.76 2.99
C GLN A 30 3.33 -9.16 2.97
N GLY A 31 3.87 -8.93 1.78
CA GLY A 31 5.11 -8.17 1.58
C GLY A 31 5.06 -6.80 2.26
N PHE A 32 3.94 -6.07 2.17
CA PHE A 32 3.73 -4.80 2.88
C PHE A 32 3.92 -4.91 4.40
N ALA A 33 3.55 -6.03 5.03
CA ALA A 33 3.70 -6.20 6.47
C ALA A 33 5.17 -6.30 6.91
N ALA A 34 6.05 -6.90 6.10
CA ALA A 34 7.47 -7.09 6.44
C ALA A 34 8.23 -5.78 6.68
N TRP A 35 7.85 -4.70 5.99
CA TRP A 35 8.55 -3.42 6.04
C TRP A 35 7.76 -2.30 6.74
N GLY A 36 6.72 -2.65 7.50
CA GLY A 36 5.88 -1.66 8.18
C GLY A 36 4.88 -0.93 7.26
N GLY A 37 4.67 -1.42 6.03
CA GLY A 37 3.65 -0.97 5.08
C GLY A 37 2.21 -1.28 5.49
N SER A 38 1.96 -1.60 6.76
CA SER A 38 0.64 -1.75 7.39
C SER A 38 -0.36 -0.65 7.02
N PRO A 39 0.04 0.63 6.87
CA PRO A 39 -0.89 1.68 6.42
C PRO A 39 -1.45 1.44 5.01
N THR A 40 -0.69 0.82 4.10
CA THR A 40 -1.18 0.48 2.75
C THR A 40 -2.32 -0.53 2.82
N ILE A 41 -2.12 -1.61 3.59
CA ILE A 41 -3.12 -2.68 3.77
C ILE A 41 -4.36 -2.13 4.45
N LEU A 42 -4.18 -1.33 5.52
CA LEU A 42 -5.28 -0.71 6.25
C LEU A 42 -6.07 0.26 5.34
N ALA A 43 -5.39 1.13 4.60
CA ALA A 43 -6.05 2.05 3.67
C ALA A 43 -6.81 1.30 2.56
N PHE A 44 -6.27 0.19 2.07
CA PHE A 44 -6.97 -0.65 1.09
C PHE A 44 -8.20 -1.33 1.69
N ALA A 45 -8.09 -1.85 2.91
CA ALA A 45 -9.22 -2.43 3.64
C ALA A 45 -10.34 -1.40 3.87
N LEU A 46 -9.98 -0.16 4.22
CA LEU A 46 -10.90 0.98 4.35
C LEU A 46 -11.51 1.38 3.01
N ALA A 47 -10.74 1.36 1.92
CA ALA A 47 -11.23 1.66 0.57
C ALA A 47 -12.30 0.65 0.12
N ILE A 48 -12.12 -0.65 0.41
CA ILE A 48 -13.13 -1.68 0.12
C ILE A 48 -14.42 -1.43 0.91
N VAL A 49 -14.30 -1.05 2.20
CA VAL A 49 -15.47 -0.74 3.03
C VAL A 49 -16.17 0.51 2.50
N PHE A 50 -15.42 1.57 2.17
CA PHE A 50 -15.93 2.77 1.50
C PHE A 50 -16.73 2.42 0.24
N ILE A 51 -16.14 1.66 -0.70
CA ILE A 51 -16.81 1.26 -1.95
C ILE A 51 -18.11 0.51 -1.64
N SER A 52 -18.09 -0.38 -0.65
CA SER A 52 -19.27 -1.14 -0.24
C SER A 52 -20.38 -0.20 0.24
N PHE A 53 -20.10 0.66 1.23
CA PHE A 53 -21.05 1.62 1.78
C PHE A 53 -21.58 2.60 0.70
N HIS A 54 -20.69 3.08 -0.15
CA HIS A 54 -21.02 3.98 -1.25
C HIS A 54 -21.96 3.34 -2.27
N GLN A 55 -21.70 2.10 -2.69
CA GLN A 55 -22.55 1.38 -3.64
C GLN A 55 -23.96 1.16 -3.09
N ALA A 56 -24.07 0.87 -1.80
CA ALA A 56 -25.34 0.65 -1.11
C ALA A 56 -26.06 1.95 -0.72
N GLN A 57 -25.46 3.13 -0.98
CA GLN A 57 -25.96 4.44 -0.54
C GLN A 57 -26.37 4.42 0.95
N GLU A 58 -25.51 3.80 1.77
CA GLU A 58 -25.71 3.73 3.20
C GLU A 58 -25.51 5.12 3.86
N ASN A 59 -25.40 5.14 5.18
CA ASN A 59 -25.18 6.34 5.96
C ASN A 59 -24.09 7.25 5.34
N LEU A 60 -24.51 8.46 4.93
CA LEU A 60 -23.67 9.46 4.29
C LEU A 60 -22.42 9.79 5.12
N PHE A 61 -22.60 9.94 6.43
CA PHE A 61 -21.52 10.24 7.36
C PHE A 61 -20.50 9.11 7.41
N LEU A 62 -20.94 7.85 7.55
CA LEU A 62 -20.04 6.69 7.56
C LEU A 62 -19.30 6.52 6.23
N THR A 63 -19.97 6.77 5.11
CA THR A 63 -19.35 6.70 3.79
C THR A 63 -18.25 7.77 3.64
N GLY A 64 -18.54 9.02 4.04
CA GLY A 64 -17.55 10.10 4.05
C GLY A 64 -16.42 9.87 5.05
N LEU A 65 -16.72 9.29 6.22
CA LEU A 65 -15.74 8.88 7.22
C LEU A 65 -14.75 7.87 6.64
N PHE A 66 -15.21 6.80 6.02
CA PHE A 66 -14.32 5.80 5.41
C PHE A 66 -13.47 6.41 4.29
N LEU A 67 -14.01 7.31 3.47
CA LEU A 67 -13.23 8.01 2.46
C LEU A 67 -12.11 8.88 3.08
N CYS A 68 -12.43 9.64 4.13
CA CYS A 68 -11.43 10.41 4.88
C CYS A 68 -10.41 9.48 5.58
N SER A 69 -10.83 8.34 6.13
CA SER A 69 -9.91 7.36 6.71
C SER A 69 -8.91 6.80 5.69
N VAL A 70 -9.31 6.59 4.43
CA VAL A 70 -8.36 6.18 3.37
C VAL A 70 -7.30 7.27 3.16
N LEU A 71 -7.72 8.55 3.06
CA LEU A 71 -6.80 9.68 2.88
C LEU A 71 -5.81 9.81 4.04
N LEU A 72 -6.31 9.81 5.28
CA LEU A 72 -5.48 9.99 6.48
C LEU A 72 -4.56 8.79 6.74
N THR A 73 -4.95 7.59 6.35
CA THR A 73 -4.11 6.40 6.51
C THR A 73 -3.02 6.35 5.44
N HIS A 74 -3.37 6.59 4.16
CA HIS A 74 -2.40 6.47 3.07
C HIS A 74 -2.85 7.24 1.80
N PRO A 75 -2.35 8.47 1.57
CA PRO A 75 -2.80 9.30 0.43
C PRO A 75 -2.61 8.69 -0.96
N ILE A 76 -1.57 7.88 -1.17
CA ILE A 76 -1.37 7.17 -2.46
C ILE A 76 -2.54 6.23 -2.76
N ILE A 77 -3.07 5.52 -1.76
CA ILE A 77 -4.25 4.65 -1.95
C ILE A 77 -5.50 5.50 -2.22
N PHE A 78 -5.63 6.65 -1.57
CA PHE A 78 -6.71 7.60 -1.85
C PHE A 78 -6.67 8.11 -3.31
N VAL A 79 -5.50 8.50 -3.82
CA VAL A 79 -5.33 8.97 -5.21
C VAL A 79 -5.69 7.86 -6.21
N CYS A 80 -5.19 6.63 -5.99
CA CYS A 80 -5.58 5.48 -6.82
C CYS A 80 -7.09 5.23 -6.78
N LEU A 81 -7.71 5.27 -5.60
CA LEU A 81 -9.16 5.12 -5.45
C LEU A 81 -9.93 6.20 -6.19
N PHE A 82 -9.50 7.46 -6.11
CA PHE A 82 -10.12 8.58 -6.81
C PHE A 82 -10.15 8.36 -8.32
N TYR A 83 -9.04 7.93 -8.93
CA TYR A 83 -9.01 7.67 -10.36
C TYR A 83 -9.84 6.46 -10.78
N LEU A 84 -9.73 5.35 -10.05
CA LEU A 84 -10.38 4.09 -10.43
C LEU A 84 -11.89 4.11 -10.16
N TYR A 85 -12.28 4.67 -9.02
CA TYR A 85 -13.67 4.65 -8.55
C TYR A 85 -14.38 5.99 -8.73
N GLY A 86 -13.69 7.12 -8.53
CA GLY A 86 -14.27 8.45 -8.69
C GLY A 86 -14.77 8.68 -10.12
N VAL A 87 -13.94 8.39 -11.12
CA VAL A 87 -14.32 8.52 -12.55
C VAL A 87 -15.52 7.64 -12.89
N SER A 88 -15.52 6.38 -12.44
CA SER A 88 -16.62 5.45 -12.72
C SER A 88 -17.92 5.81 -11.98
N SER A 89 -17.84 6.43 -10.79
CA SER A 89 -19.00 6.92 -10.04
C SER A 89 -19.69 8.13 -10.71
N LEU A 90 -18.91 9.08 -11.24
CA LEU A 90 -19.41 10.26 -11.94
C LEU A 90 -20.27 9.88 -13.16
N MET A 91 -19.90 8.80 -13.86
CA MET A 91 -20.65 8.28 -15.01
C MET A 91 -22.05 7.75 -14.66
N LEU A 92 -22.34 7.53 -13.37
CA LEU A 92 -23.61 6.93 -12.92
C LEU A 92 -24.71 7.94 -12.65
N LYS A 93 -24.49 9.21 -12.99
CA LYS A 93 -25.38 10.33 -12.65
C LYS A 93 -25.67 10.43 -11.14
N ARG A 94 -24.80 9.86 -10.29
CA ARG A 94 -24.88 9.90 -8.81
C ARG A 94 -24.13 11.09 -8.21
N TRP A 95 -23.66 12.01 -9.05
CA TRP A 95 -22.79 13.14 -8.68
C TRP A 95 -23.26 13.94 -7.46
N ARG A 96 -24.57 14.06 -7.21
CA ARG A 96 -25.10 14.75 -6.02
C ARG A 96 -24.79 14.02 -4.72
N TYR A 97 -24.90 12.69 -4.71
CA TYR A 97 -24.55 11.87 -3.56
C TYR A 97 -23.03 11.87 -3.38
N ASP A 98 -22.29 11.67 -4.49
CA ASP A 98 -20.83 11.67 -4.49
C ASP A 98 -20.28 13.00 -3.95
N ALA A 99 -20.83 14.13 -4.38
CA ALA A 99 -20.45 15.46 -3.89
C ALA A 99 -20.70 15.62 -2.38
N LYS A 100 -21.80 15.07 -1.85
CA LYS A 100 -22.08 15.10 -0.40
C LYS A 100 -21.08 14.23 0.37
N VAL A 101 -20.75 13.03 -0.15
CA VAL A 101 -19.76 12.14 0.46
C VAL A 101 -18.38 12.82 0.51
N VAL A 102 -17.98 13.45 -0.60
CA VAL A 102 -16.74 14.22 -0.69
C VAL A 102 -16.76 15.40 0.28
N ALA A 103 -17.87 16.15 0.36
CA ALA A 103 -18.00 17.26 1.28
C ALA A 103 -17.83 16.82 2.75
N VAL A 104 -18.47 15.71 3.15
CA VAL A 104 -18.28 15.14 4.49
C VAL A 104 -16.81 14.74 4.71
N ALA A 105 -16.19 14.06 3.75
CA ALA A 105 -14.80 13.64 3.87
C ALA A 105 -13.85 14.85 4.00
N VAL A 106 -14.07 15.91 3.22
CA VAL A 106 -13.30 17.16 3.29
C VAL A 106 -13.47 17.84 4.64
N LEU A 107 -14.69 17.93 5.16
CA LEU A 107 -14.96 18.53 6.48
C LEU A 107 -14.24 17.76 7.59
N LEU A 108 -14.27 16.43 7.56
CA LEU A 108 -13.59 15.58 8.55
C LEU A 108 -12.06 15.68 8.45
N CYS A 109 -11.54 15.83 7.23
CA CYS A 109 -10.11 15.92 6.96
C CYS A 109 -9.59 17.36 7.02
N LEU A 110 -10.44 18.36 7.28
CA LEU A 110 -10.09 19.79 7.21
C LEU A 110 -8.88 20.16 8.08
N PRO A 111 -8.75 19.73 9.36
CA PRO A 111 -7.57 20.07 10.16
C PRO A 111 -6.28 19.57 9.53
N TYR A 112 -6.30 18.37 8.96
CA TYR A 112 -5.16 17.80 8.25
C TYR A 112 -4.86 18.57 6.96
N LEU A 113 -5.88 18.84 6.14
CA LEU A 113 -5.71 19.60 4.89
C LEU A 113 -5.18 21.02 5.11
N VAL A 114 -5.63 21.70 6.18
CA VAL A 114 -5.12 23.03 6.55
C VAL A 114 -3.66 22.98 7.04
N SER A 115 -3.25 21.88 7.68
CA SER A 115 -1.85 21.69 8.09
C SER A 115 -0.89 21.39 6.92
N MET A 116 -1.43 21.03 5.75
CA MET A 116 -0.64 20.74 4.55
C MET A 116 -0.19 22.03 3.86
N GLU A 117 0.93 22.61 4.31
CA GLU A 117 1.57 23.69 3.55
C GLU A 117 2.47 23.13 2.43
N ASN A 118 2.49 23.79 1.27
CA ASN A 118 3.39 23.50 0.14
C ASN A 118 3.27 22.08 -0.42
N LEU A 119 2.04 21.60 -0.60
CA LEU A 119 1.76 20.38 -1.36
C LEU A 119 2.43 20.44 -2.74
N ALA A 120 3.27 19.45 -3.03
CA ALA A 120 3.84 19.22 -4.35
C ALA A 120 4.80 20.32 -4.85
N THR A 121 5.77 20.73 -4.02
CA THR A 121 6.84 21.59 -4.52
C THR A 121 7.56 20.91 -5.71
N PRO A 122 8.21 21.69 -6.59
CA PRO A 122 8.95 21.14 -7.72
C PRO A 122 10.01 20.09 -7.31
N SER A 123 10.68 20.26 -6.17
CA SER A 123 11.69 19.32 -5.68
C SER A 123 11.08 18.00 -5.21
N ALA A 124 10.03 18.02 -4.40
CA ALA A 124 9.33 16.79 -4.00
C ALA A 124 8.73 16.06 -5.19
N VAL A 125 8.16 16.78 -6.16
CA VAL A 125 7.62 16.18 -7.39
C VAL A 125 8.75 15.55 -8.22
N ALA A 126 9.87 16.24 -8.39
CA ALA A 126 11.03 15.71 -9.11
C ALA A 126 11.62 14.47 -8.42
N TRP A 127 11.76 14.50 -7.09
CA TRP A 127 12.18 13.35 -6.31
C TRP A 127 11.22 12.18 -6.46
N ALA A 128 9.91 12.42 -6.33
CA ALA A 128 8.89 11.38 -6.44
C ALA A 128 8.85 10.76 -7.82
N ARG A 129 8.99 11.57 -8.88
CA ARG A 129 9.15 11.10 -10.26
C ARG A 129 10.37 10.20 -10.37
N GLY A 130 11.54 10.67 -9.93
CA GLY A 130 12.77 9.89 -9.95
C GLY A 130 12.66 8.58 -9.18
N TRP A 131 12.04 8.59 -7.99
CA TRP A 131 11.79 7.39 -7.21
C TRP A 131 10.91 6.40 -7.98
N VAL A 132 9.79 6.86 -8.52
CA VAL A 132 8.84 6.01 -9.23
C VAL A 132 9.47 5.45 -10.51
N THR A 133 10.18 6.26 -11.30
CA THR A 133 10.86 5.79 -12.51
C THR A 133 12.02 4.85 -12.21
N ASN A 134 12.80 5.10 -11.15
CA ASN A 134 13.95 4.25 -10.79
C ASN A 134 13.52 2.94 -10.14
N THR A 135 12.42 2.94 -9.39
CA THR A 135 11.80 1.71 -8.86
C THR A 135 11.24 0.87 -10.01
N GLN A 136 10.65 1.53 -11.02
CA GLN A 136 10.21 0.88 -12.27
C GLN A 136 11.37 0.45 -13.18
N GLY A 137 12.53 1.08 -13.13
CA GLY A 137 13.70 0.79 -13.97
C GLY A 137 14.18 -0.66 -13.92
N ASN A 138 13.76 -1.43 -12.90
CA ASN A 138 14.02 -2.87 -12.77
C ASN A 138 12.94 -3.78 -13.38
N THR A 139 11.88 -3.24 -13.99
CA THR A 139 10.68 -4.00 -14.38
C THR A 139 10.43 -4.09 -15.89
N GLY A 140 11.24 -3.42 -16.71
CA GLY A 140 11.34 -3.62 -18.16
C GLY A 140 10.17 -3.09 -19.02
N PHE A 141 9.04 -2.70 -18.43
CA PHE A 141 7.87 -2.21 -19.19
C PHE A 141 7.89 -0.71 -19.49
N ALA A 142 8.91 0.03 -19.05
CA ALA A 142 9.07 1.46 -19.35
C ALA A 142 9.74 1.73 -20.71
N ALA A 143 10.12 0.68 -21.46
CA ALA A 143 10.91 0.82 -22.69
C ALA A 143 10.07 1.35 -23.87
N ASP A 144 8.84 0.88 -24.04
CA ASP A 144 7.92 1.30 -25.11
C ASP A 144 6.46 0.93 -24.82
N ILE A 145 5.50 1.49 -25.57
CA ILE A 145 4.05 1.29 -25.35
C ILE A 145 3.61 -0.18 -25.51
N PHE A 146 4.24 -0.95 -26.41
CA PHE A 146 3.91 -2.37 -26.60
C PHE A 146 4.41 -3.21 -25.41
N SER A 147 5.59 -2.86 -24.89
CA SER A 147 6.13 -3.49 -23.68
C SER A 147 5.18 -3.29 -22.49
N VAL A 148 4.53 -2.12 -22.35
CA VAL A 148 3.54 -1.90 -21.30
C VAL A 148 2.35 -2.85 -21.43
N TRP A 149 1.79 -3.02 -22.63
CA TRP A 149 0.62 -3.90 -22.82
C TRP A 149 0.90 -5.37 -22.52
N TYR A 150 2.11 -5.86 -22.81
CA TYR A 150 2.47 -7.26 -22.57
C TYR A 150 3.01 -7.51 -21.16
N LEU A 151 3.90 -6.64 -20.69
CA LEU A 151 4.62 -6.82 -19.43
C LEU A 151 3.85 -6.26 -18.24
N ALA A 152 3.07 -5.19 -18.38
CA ALA A 152 2.34 -4.63 -17.25
C ALA A 152 1.31 -5.61 -16.66
N PRO A 153 0.48 -6.33 -17.44
CA PRO A 153 -0.38 -7.37 -16.87
C PRO A 153 0.42 -8.41 -16.11
N ARG A 154 1.49 -8.94 -16.71
CA ARG A 154 2.35 -9.93 -16.04
C ARG A 154 2.98 -9.40 -14.76
N TYR A 155 3.47 -8.17 -14.78
CA TYR A 155 4.05 -7.50 -13.61
C TYR A 155 3.02 -7.32 -12.49
N MET A 156 1.81 -6.88 -12.81
CA MET A 156 0.74 -6.69 -11.82
C MET A 156 0.28 -8.01 -11.21
N PHE A 157 0.11 -9.04 -12.05
CA PHE A 157 -0.20 -10.38 -11.56
C PHE A 157 0.95 -10.94 -10.72
N TRP A 158 2.20 -10.75 -11.13
CA TRP A 158 3.37 -11.16 -10.36
C TRP A 158 3.44 -10.46 -9.00
N ILE A 159 3.20 -9.14 -8.95
CA ILE A 159 3.08 -8.40 -7.70
C ILE A 159 2.01 -9.04 -6.81
N ILE A 160 0.80 -9.21 -7.34
CA ILE A 160 -0.32 -9.63 -6.51
C ILE A 160 -0.16 -11.07 -6.04
N PHE A 161 0.25 -11.97 -6.93
CA PHE A 161 0.08 -13.41 -6.77
C PHE A 161 1.40 -14.21 -6.78
N GLY A 162 2.53 -13.58 -7.06
CA GLY A 162 3.77 -14.30 -7.35
C GLY A 162 3.82 -14.83 -8.79
N ARG A 163 4.92 -15.52 -9.15
CA ARG A 163 5.12 -16.08 -10.49
C ARG A 163 4.42 -17.44 -10.62
N GLY A 164 3.72 -17.66 -11.72
CA GLY A 164 3.24 -18.99 -12.16
C GLY A 164 1.77 -19.30 -11.83
N ILE A 165 1.05 -18.43 -11.12
CA ILE A 165 -0.37 -18.66 -10.80
C ILE A 165 -1.33 -17.72 -11.53
N GLU A 166 -0.80 -16.78 -12.32
CA GLU A 166 -1.59 -15.78 -13.05
C GLU A 166 -2.61 -16.41 -14.02
N ASN A 167 -2.19 -17.41 -14.80
CA ASN A 167 -3.04 -18.08 -15.77
C ASN A 167 -4.16 -18.86 -15.08
N LEU A 168 -3.87 -19.44 -13.90
CA LEU A 168 -4.86 -20.15 -13.11
C LEU A 168 -5.93 -19.20 -12.56
N ILE A 169 -5.53 -18.03 -12.05
CA ILE A 169 -6.49 -17.00 -11.59
C ILE A 169 -7.36 -16.51 -12.76
N LEU A 170 -6.76 -16.23 -13.92
CA LEU A 170 -7.49 -15.80 -15.10
C LEU A 170 -8.47 -16.85 -15.62
N LEU A 171 -8.08 -18.14 -15.59
CA LEU A 171 -8.94 -19.27 -15.98
C LEU A 171 -10.25 -19.29 -15.19
N PHE A 172 -10.23 -18.89 -13.91
CA PHE A 172 -11.42 -18.81 -13.07
C PHE A 172 -12.15 -17.47 -13.17
N CYS A 173 -11.41 -16.36 -13.28
CA CYS A 173 -11.99 -15.03 -13.34
C CYS A 173 -12.76 -14.77 -14.64
N ILE A 174 -12.31 -15.29 -15.80
CA ILE A 174 -12.99 -15.04 -17.08
C ILE A 174 -14.41 -15.64 -17.08
N PRO A 175 -14.62 -16.95 -16.80
CA PRO A 175 -15.97 -17.50 -16.67
C PRO A 175 -16.79 -16.83 -15.56
N GLY A 176 -16.14 -16.51 -14.44
CA GLY A 176 -16.75 -15.79 -13.33
C GLY A 176 -17.34 -14.44 -13.73
N TYR A 177 -16.61 -13.65 -14.53
CA TYR A 177 -17.11 -12.41 -15.13
C TYR A 177 -18.32 -12.67 -16.03
N LEU A 178 -18.28 -13.71 -16.88
CA LEU A 178 -19.40 -14.07 -17.76
C LEU A 178 -20.66 -14.45 -16.96
N PHE A 179 -20.51 -15.11 -15.81
CA PHE A 179 -21.64 -15.40 -14.92
C PHE A 179 -22.18 -14.13 -14.25
N LEU A 180 -21.29 -13.25 -13.79
CA LEU A 180 -21.67 -11.97 -13.20
C LEU A 180 -22.39 -11.08 -14.23
N SER A 181 -21.87 -10.95 -15.46
CA SER A 181 -22.43 -10.06 -16.48
C SER A 181 -23.83 -10.45 -16.94
N LYS A 182 -24.16 -11.75 -16.91
CA LYS A 182 -25.52 -12.25 -17.14
C LYS A 182 -26.50 -11.81 -16.04
N LYS A 183 -26.03 -11.67 -14.80
CA LYS A 183 -26.87 -11.32 -13.62
C LYS A 183 -26.91 -9.83 -13.32
N ASN A 184 -25.83 -9.11 -13.61
CA ASN A 184 -25.66 -7.72 -13.23
C ASN A 184 -25.13 -6.90 -14.41
N LYS A 185 -26.00 -6.05 -14.97
CA LYS A 185 -25.65 -5.15 -16.09
C LYS A 185 -24.56 -4.14 -15.72
N GLU A 186 -24.34 -3.86 -14.44
CA GLU A 186 -23.30 -2.93 -13.97
C GLU A 186 -21.94 -3.62 -13.78
N SER A 187 -21.80 -4.90 -14.13
CA SER A 187 -20.55 -5.66 -14.02
C SER A 187 -19.40 -5.04 -14.81
N TRP A 188 -19.70 -4.31 -15.88
CA TRP A 188 -18.70 -3.62 -16.70
C TRP A 188 -17.84 -2.64 -15.89
N ARG A 189 -18.33 -2.12 -14.76
CA ARG A 189 -17.56 -1.22 -13.89
C ARG A 189 -16.31 -1.87 -13.34
N TYR A 190 -16.38 -3.16 -13.03
CA TYR A 190 -15.24 -3.93 -12.54
C TYR A 190 -14.21 -4.17 -13.65
N VAL A 191 -14.67 -4.31 -14.90
CA VAL A 191 -13.79 -4.34 -16.07
C VAL A 191 -13.18 -2.96 -16.30
N ALA A 192 -13.96 -1.88 -16.21
CA ALA A 192 -13.47 -0.51 -16.31
C ALA A 192 -12.42 -0.19 -15.22
N MET A 193 -12.57 -0.74 -14.02
CA MET A 193 -11.57 -0.64 -12.96
C MET A 193 -10.27 -1.36 -13.32
N ILE A 194 -10.34 -2.58 -13.88
CA ILE A 194 -9.15 -3.30 -14.38
C ILE A 194 -8.46 -2.49 -15.50
N VAL A 195 -9.24 -2.01 -16.47
CA VAL A 195 -8.75 -1.18 -17.57
C VAL A 195 -8.15 0.13 -17.06
N GLY A 196 -8.79 0.77 -16.08
CA GLY A 196 -8.30 1.96 -15.41
C GLY A 196 -6.96 1.72 -14.73
N VAL A 197 -6.76 0.58 -14.08
CA VAL A 197 -5.47 0.20 -13.51
C VAL A 197 -4.38 0.17 -14.59
N PHE A 198 -4.65 -0.42 -15.75
CA PHE A 198 -3.69 -0.44 -16.86
C PHE A 198 -3.38 0.96 -17.41
N PHE A 199 -4.39 1.82 -17.56
CA PHE A 199 -4.17 3.21 -17.97
C PHE A 199 -3.40 4.02 -16.94
N LEU A 200 -3.64 3.79 -15.65
CA LEU A 200 -2.91 4.46 -14.60
C LEU A 200 -1.45 4.00 -14.56
N LEU A 201 -1.15 2.72 -14.82
CA LEU A 201 0.23 2.24 -14.99
C LEU A 201 0.93 2.90 -16.17
N LEU A 202 0.24 3.00 -17.32
CA LEU A 202 0.75 3.75 -18.47
C LEU A 202 1.07 5.18 -18.07
N ASN A 203 0.15 5.83 -17.36
CA ASN A 203 0.31 7.19 -16.87
C ASN A 203 1.50 7.33 -15.91
N VAL A 204 1.91 6.30 -15.17
CA VAL A 204 3.11 6.38 -14.33
C VAL A 204 4.38 6.64 -15.16
N ASN A 205 4.43 6.20 -16.43
CA ASN A 205 5.59 6.49 -17.29
C ASN A 205 5.57 7.91 -17.87
N TYR A 206 4.38 8.47 -18.12
CA TYR A 206 4.22 9.74 -18.83
C TYR A 206 3.84 10.93 -17.94
N PHE A 207 3.40 10.67 -16.70
CA PHE A 207 2.97 11.67 -15.71
C PHE A 207 1.94 12.69 -16.25
N ILE A 208 0.97 12.23 -17.06
CA ILE A 208 -0.01 13.08 -17.76
C ILE A 208 -1.07 13.61 -16.78
N LEU A 209 -1.54 12.75 -15.87
CA LEU A 209 -2.61 13.08 -14.93
C LEU A 209 -2.09 13.93 -13.77
N PRO A 210 -2.94 14.76 -13.14
CA PRO A 210 -2.57 15.43 -11.90
C PRO A 210 -2.18 14.40 -10.83
N LEU A 211 -1.29 14.76 -9.90
CA LEU A 211 -0.87 13.84 -8.83
C LEU A 211 -0.29 12.49 -9.31
N SER A 212 0.16 12.38 -10.57
CA SER A 212 0.75 11.13 -11.10
C SER A 212 1.93 10.63 -10.27
N TYR A 213 2.68 11.55 -9.66
CA TYR A 213 3.79 11.25 -8.75
C TYR A 213 3.36 10.52 -7.47
N ALA A 214 2.05 10.48 -7.17
CA ALA A 214 1.45 9.75 -6.06
C ALA A 214 0.80 8.42 -6.51
N ILE A 215 1.09 7.94 -7.72
CA ILE A 215 0.61 6.65 -8.23
C ILE A 215 1.77 5.66 -8.24
N TYR A 216 1.71 4.68 -7.34
CA TYR A 216 2.79 3.71 -7.13
C TYR A 216 2.31 2.37 -7.71
N PRO A 217 3.02 1.77 -8.68
CA PRO A 217 2.56 0.57 -9.39
C PRO A 217 2.19 -0.59 -8.47
N GLU A 218 3.01 -0.87 -7.45
CA GLU A 218 2.79 -2.00 -6.53
C GLU A 218 1.51 -1.81 -5.71
N ARG A 219 1.24 -0.56 -5.30
CA ARG A 219 0.05 -0.18 -4.53
C ARG A 219 -1.20 -0.12 -5.41
N LEU A 220 -1.05 0.36 -6.64
CA LEU A 220 -2.10 0.37 -7.64
C LEU A 220 -2.55 -1.04 -7.99
N ALA A 221 -1.63 -2.02 -8.02
CA ALA A 221 -1.95 -3.41 -8.33
C ALA A 221 -2.93 -4.04 -7.35
N LEU A 222 -2.85 -3.66 -6.08
CA LEU A 222 -3.76 -4.16 -5.06
C LEU A 222 -5.23 -3.92 -5.42
N PHE A 223 -5.54 -2.86 -6.18
CA PHE A 223 -6.90 -2.60 -6.62
C PHE A 223 -7.48 -3.67 -7.54
N LEU A 224 -6.66 -4.47 -8.23
CA LEU A 224 -7.13 -5.62 -9.01
C LEU A 224 -7.71 -6.74 -8.13
N LEU A 225 -7.36 -6.79 -6.83
CA LEU A 225 -7.93 -7.77 -5.89
C LEU A 225 -9.45 -7.69 -5.82
N LEU A 226 -10.00 -6.47 -5.91
CA LEU A 226 -11.44 -6.27 -5.81
C LEU A 226 -12.21 -6.89 -6.99
N PRO A 227 -11.98 -6.48 -8.26
CA PRO A 227 -12.70 -7.06 -9.39
C PRO A 227 -12.35 -8.54 -9.62
N LEU A 228 -11.08 -8.96 -9.41
CA LEU A 228 -10.68 -10.36 -9.62
C LEU A 228 -11.32 -11.29 -8.59
N SER A 229 -11.33 -10.91 -7.30
CA SER A 229 -11.99 -11.72 -6.27
C SER A 229 -13.49 -11.81 -6.49
N LEU A 230 -14.13 -10.74 -6.99
CA LEU A 230 -15.54 -10.75 -7.34
C LEU A 230 -15.82 -11.73 -8.48
N PHE A 231 -15.06 -11.65 -9.57
CA PHE A 231 -15.21 -12.56 -10.70
C PHE A 231 -14.99 -14.01 -10.27
N PHE A 232 -13.89 -14.27 -9.56
CA PHE A 232 -13.60 -15.58 -8.99
C PHE A 232 -14.74 -16.09 -8.09
N SER A 233 -15.35 -15.24 -7.27
CA SER A 233 -16.46 -15.64 -6.40
C SER A 233 -17.71 -16.05 -7.16
N HIS A 234 -18.00 -15.40 -8.30
CA HIS A 234 -19.10 -15.79 -9.18
C HIS A 234 -18.83 -17.11 -9.92
N PHE A 235 -17.57 -17.42 -10.20
CA PHE A 235 -17.19 -18.75 -10.68
C PHE A 235 -17.44 -19.80 -9.61
N VAL A 236 -16.96 -19.59 -8.38
CA VAL A 236 -17.20 -20.53 -7.26
C VAL A 236 -18.69 -20.72 -6.98
N GLU A 237 -19.48 -19.66 -7.03
CA GLU A 237 -20.94 -19.72 -6.83
C GLU A 237 -21.64 -20.63 -7.84
N ALA A 238 -21.14 -20.69 -9.08
CA ALA A 238 -21.72 -21.50 -10.15
C ALA A 238 -21.39 -23.00 -10.01
N LEU A 239 -20.47 -23.38 -9.13
CA LEU A 239 -20.06 -24.77 -8.97
C LEU A 239 -20.95 -25.53 -7.97
N PRO A 240 -21.41 -26.74 -8.31
CA PRO A 240 -22.23 -27.56 -7.40
C PRO A 240 -21.49 -28.00 -6.13
N GLY A 241 -20.16 -27.88 -6.11
CA GLY A 241 -19.27 -28.27 -5.02
C GLY A 241 -18.60 -27.13 -4.26
N LYS A 242 -19.22 -25.94 -4.15
CA LYS A 242 -18.59 -24.75 -3.54
C LYS A 242 -18.01 -24.94 -2.13
N LYS A 243 -18.52 -25.90 -1.34
CA LYS A 243 -17.93 -26.31 -0.04
C LYS A 243 -16.50 -26.86 -0.15
N TYR A 244 -16.14 -27.49 -1.28
CA TYR A 244 -14.80 -28.00 -1.51
C TYR A 244 -13.80 -26.88 -1.80
N PHE A 245 -14.26 -25.76 -2.37
CA PHE A 245 -13.43 -24.56 -2.51
C PHE A 245 -13.13 -23.93 -1.15
N LEU A 246 -14.09 -23.99 -0.21
CA LEU A 246 -13.82 -23.57 1.16
C LEU A 246 -12.78 -24.45 1.82
N LEU A 247 -12.89 -25.77 1.65
CA LEU A 247 -11.89 -26.71 2.14
C LEU A 247 -10.53 -26.47 1.51
N LEU A 248 -10.46 -26.28 0.19
CA LEU A 248 -9.22 -25.91 -0.51
C LEU A 248 -8.66 -24.59 0.00
N ALA A 249 -9.48 -23.58 0.25
CA ALA A 249 -9.05 -22.31 0.81
C ALA A 249 -8.44 -22.47 2.20
N ILE A 250 -9.06 -23.30 3.05
CA ILE A 250 -8.55 -23.63 4.38
C ILE A 250 -7.24 -24.41 4.27
N LEU A 251 -7.16 -25.41 3.39
CA LEU A 251 -5.95 -26.18 3.15
C LEU A 251 -4.82 -25.29 2.62
N LEU A 252 -5.12 -24.39 1.66
CA LEU A 252 -4.16 -23.41 1.18
C LEU A 252 -3.69 -22.48 2.30
N ALA A 253 -4.55 -22.10 3.23
CA ALA A 253 -4.16 -21.30 4.39
C ALA A 253 -3.28 -22.09 5.37
N ILE A 254 -3.52 -23.39 5.55
CA ILE A 254 -2.75 -24.27 6.44
C ILE A 254 -1.38 -24.63 5.84
N PHE A 255 -1.37 -25.01 4.56
CA PHE A 255 -0.17 -25.38 3.80
C PHE A 255 0.53 -24.18 3.17
N TYR A 256 0.02 -22.96 3.43
CA TYR A 256 0.67 -21.74 2.99
C TYR A 256 2.09 -21.69 3.56
N ASN A 257 3.08 -21.48 2.68
CA ASN A 257 4.47 -21.59 3.07
C ASN A 257 4.85 -20.50 4.11
N PRO A 258 5.16 -20.87 5.36
CA PRO A 258 5.46 -19.93 6.43
C PRO A 258 6.70 -19.09 6.13
N SER A 259 7.62 -19.55 5.27
CA SER A 259 8.86 -18.81 4.96
C SER A 259 8.59 -17.40 4.38
N HIS A 260 7.47 -17.19 3.68
CA HIS A 260 7.04 -15.86 3.25
C HIS A 260 6.64 -14.95 4.42
N PHE A 261 6.13 -15.55 5.51
CA PHE A 261 5.81 -14.88 6.77
C PHE A 261 6.99 -14.81 7.75
N VAL A 262 7.95 -15.74 7.69
CA VAL A 262 9.17 -15.71 8.49
C VAL A 262 10.11 -14.59 8.03
N ALA A 263 10.06 -14.21 6.75
CA ALA A 263 10.68 -12.97 6.28
C ALA A 263 10.03 -11.72 6.92
N ILE A 264 8.72 -11.76 7.23
CA ILE A 264 7.99 -10.71 7.99
C ILE A 264 8.42 -10.70 9.47
N GLN A 265 8.92 -11.81 10.02
CA GLN A 265 9.40 -11.87 11.42
C GLN A 265 10.75 -11.17 11.65
N LYS A 266 11.54 -10.92 10.60
CA LYS A 266 12.72 -10.04 10.70
C LYS A 266 12.26 -8.58 10.55
N GLY A 267 11.53 -8.10 11.55
CA GLY A 267 11.13 -6.69 11.61
C GLY A 267 12.34 -5.76 11.45
N ILE A 268 12.10 -4.59 10.88
CA ILE A 268 13.12 -3.54 10.74
C ILE A 268 13.68 -3.15 12.12
N VAL A 269 12.84 -3.20 13.16
CA VAL A 269 13.20 -2.93 14.55
C VAL A 269 13.40 -4.25 15.30
N THR A 270 14.59 -4.46 15.86
CA THR A 270 14.90 -5.64 16.69
C THR A 270 14.98 -5.29 18.18
N SER A 271 15.17 -6.31 19.04
CA SER A 271 15.43 -6.08 20.46
C SER A 271 16.71 -5.27 20.72
N SER A 272 17.69 -5.39 19.82
CA SER A 272 18.95 -4.63 19.87
C SER A 272 18.70 -3.13 19.62
N ASP A 273 17.86 -2.83 18.62
CA ASP A 273 17.49 -1.44 18.32
C ASP A 273 16.69 -0.83 19.49
N MET A 274 15.79 -1.61 20.10
CA MET A 274 15.04 -1.18 21.28
C MET A 274 15.94 -0.89 22.49
N ALA A 275 17.06 -1.60 22.65
CA ALA A 275 18.03 -1.31 23.71
C ALA A 275 18.70 0.06 23.47
N VAL A 276 19.06 0.37 22.23
CA VAL A 276 19.59 1.69 21.86
C VAL A 276 18.52 2.77 22.02
N PHE A 277 17.26 2.50 21.65
CA PHE A 277 16.15 3.45 21.83
C PHE A 277 15.92 3.79 23.30
N ASN A 278 15.97 2.78 24.18
CA ASN A 278 15.89 3.00 25.62
C ASN A 278 17.08 3.82 26.15
N TYR A 279 18.27 3.67 25.56
CA TYR A 279 19.42 4.50 25.90
C TYR A 279 19.21 5.95 25.44
N ILE A 280 18.77 6.17 24.20
CA ILE A 280 18.45 7.49 23.63
C ILE A 280 17.46 8.22 24.54
N ASP A 281 16.35 7.57 24.88
CA ASP A 281 15.28 8.18 25.68
C ASP A 281 15.76 8.68 27.05
N LYS A 282 16.66 7.92 27.69
CA LYS A 282 17.15 8.19 29.04
C LYS A 282 18.35 9.13 29.10
N ASN A 283 19.17 9.18 28.06
CA ASN A 283 20.51 9.78 28.14
C ASN A 283 20.75 10.91 27.15
N MET A 284 19.82 11.18 26.23
CA MET A 284 19.97 12.23 25.22
C MET A 284 19.00 13.40 25.45
N PRO A 285 19.42 14.64 25.14
CA PRO A 285 18.52 15.79 25.12
C PRO A 285 17.35 15.58 24.15
N GLU A 286 16.17 16.14 24.47
CA GLU A 286 14.96 15.99 23.64
C GLU A 286 15.10 16.65 22.27
N GLU A 287 15.87 17.72 22.20
CA GLU A 287 16.12 18.52 21.02
C GLU A 287 17.18 17.95 20.08
N ALA A 288 17.94 16.94 20.54
CA ALA A 288 19.04 16.34 19.78
C ALA A 288 18.55 15.74 18.46
N VAL A 289 19.33 15.94 17.40
CA VAL A 289 19.04 15.42 16.07
C VAL A 289 19.86 14.16 15.81
N ILE A 290 19.18 13.08 15.47
CA ILE A 290 19.80 11.78 15.21
C ILE A 290 19.87 11.53 13.71
N GLU A 291 21.07 11.37 13.17
CA GLU A 291 21.25 10.89 11.81
C GLU A 291 20.93 9.41 11.72
N ASN A 292 20.12 9.04 10.72
CA ASN A 292 19.66 7.66 10.55
C ASN A 292 19.62 7.23 9.08
N ASN A 293 19.56 5.92 8.86
CA ASN A 293 19.18 5.38 7.55
C ASN A 293 17.66 5.31 7.42
N TYR A 294 17.16 5.47 6.19
CA TYR A 294 15.77 5.12 5.88
C TYR A 294 15.53 3.59 5.91
N GLY A 295 16.60 2.82 5.70
CA GLY A 295 16.56 1.37 5.56
C GLY A 295 16.55 0.57 6.85
N ASP A 296 16.75 1.21 7.99
CA ASP A 296 16.89 0.52 9.28
C ASP A 296 15.89 1.03 10.33
N ALA A 297 16.05 0.58 11.57
CA ALA A 297 15.18 0.94 12.70
C ALA A 297 15.08 2.45 12.93
N GLY A 298 16.04 3.26 12.48
CA GLY A 298 16.12 4.68 12.77
C GLY A 298 14.93 5.48 12.26
N ILE A 299 14.24 5.01 11.21
CA ILE A 299 13.00 5.63 10.72
C ILE A 299 11.87 5.64 11.75
N TYR A 300 11.92 4.73 12.73
CA TYR A 300 10.90 4.59 13.77
C TYR A 300 11.19 5.42 15.02
N ILE A 301 12.38 6.00 15.15
CA ILE A 301 12.75 6.84 16.30
C ILE A 301 11.74 7.97 16.54
N PRO A 302 11.27 8.74 15.52
CA PRO A 302 10.26 9.76 15.76
C PRO A 302 8.93 9.20 16.23
N GLY A 303 8.52 8.02 15.73
CA GLY A 303 7.24 7.41 16.08
C GLY A 303 7.23 6.78 17.47
N ILE A 304 8.38 6.34 17.98
CA ILE A 304 8.51 5.63 19.26
C ILE A 304 8.97 6.57 20.37
N LEU A 305 9.96 7.42 20.09
CA LEU A 305 10.62 8.28 21.09
C LEU A 305 10.29 9.76 20.93
N LEU A 306 9.56 10.15 19.89
CA LEU A 306 9.28 11.56 19.55
C LEU A 306 10.56 12.40 19.40
N ARG A 307 11.69 11.78 19.00
CA ARG A 307 12.97 12.46 18.75
C ARG A 307 13.12 12.83 17.28
N LYS A 308 13.90 13.88 17.01
CA LYS A 308 14.19 14.36 15.65
C LYS A 308 15.20 13.44 14.98
N VAL A 309 14.97 13.18 13.69
CA VAL A 309 15.91 12.44 12.87
C VAL A 309 16.14 13.12 11.53
N THR A 310 17.27 12.83 10.87
CA THR A 310 17.60 13.44 9.57
C THR A 310 16.81 12.84 8.41
N VAL A 311 16.42 11.56 8.48
CA VAL A 311 15.68 10.86 7.43
C VAL A 311 14.41 10.21 8.00
N PRO A 312 13.37 11.01 8.33
CA PRO A 312 12.13 10.49 8.90
C PRO A 312 11.26 9.79 7.85
N HIS A 313 10.46 8.81 8.28
CA HIS A 313 9.40 8.25 7.45
C HIS A 313 8.20 9.21 7.40
N ILE A 314 8.24 10.16 6.47
CA ILE A 314 7.20 11.17 6.29
C ILE A 314 6.42 10.98 5.00
N ASN A 315 5.21 11.52 5.01
CA ASN A 315 4.40 11.60 3.80
C ASN A 315 5.12 12.41 2.72
N LEU A 316 4.95 12.02 1.46
CA LEU A 316 5.55 12.67 0.29
C LEU A 316 5.37 14.20 0.29
N ILE A 317 4.24 14.67 0.81
CA ILE A 317 3.88 16.08 0.91
C ILE A 317 4.78 16.89 1.86
N TYR A 318 5.56 16.23 2.72
CA TYR A 318 6.44 16.84 3.69
C TYR A 318 7.93 16.67 3.34
N LEU A 319 8.26 16.07 2.20
CA LEU A 319 9.65 15.79 1.82
C LEU A 319 10.56 17.02 1.82
N ASP A 320 10.05 18.17 1.36
CA ASP A 320 10.83 19.41 1.31
C ASP A 320 10.92 20.13 2.66
N LYS A 321 10.22 19.63 3.68
CA LYS A 321 10.28 20.15 5.05
C LYS A 321 11.37 19.49 5.88
N GLN A 322 12.26 18.69 5.28
CA GLN A 322 13.45 18.18 5.96
C GLN A 322 14.53 19.27 5.98
N PRO A 323 14.76 19.96 7.10
CA PRO A 323 15.88 20.87 7.18
C PRO A 323 17.18 20.06 7.13
N SER A 324 18.19 20.55 6.40
CA SER A 324 19.56 20.04 6.53
C SER A 324 20.09 20.46 7.91
N GLN A 325 19.69 19.74 8.96
CA GLN A 325 20.19 19.95 10.30
C GLN A 325 21.46 19.13 10.50
N LYS A 326 22.47 19.77 11.10
CA LYS A 326 23.63 19.06 11.60
C LYS A 326 23.16 18.07 12.66
N SER A 327 23.56 16.81 12.53
CA SER A 327 23.27 15.77 13.50
C SER A 327 24.14 15.95 14.75
N ASP A 328 23.58 15.60 15.91
CA ASP A 328 24.30 15.52 17.19
C ASP A 328 24.76 14.07 17.45
N TYR A 329 24.01 13.11 16.91
CA TYR A 329 24.24 11.68 17.06
C TYR A 329 23.99 10.96 15.75
N ILE A 330 24.56 9.77 15.61
CA ILE A 330 24.38 8.90 14.44
C ILE A 330 23.90 7.54 14.95
N PHE A 331 22.71 7.12 14.52
CA PHE A 331 22.13 5.83 14.81
C PHE A 331 22.26 4.90 13.61
N ILE A 332 22.68 3.66 13.86
CA ILE A 332 22.75 2.59 12.87
C ILE A 332 22.03 1.37 13.43
N GLY A 333 20.95 0.98 12.77
CA GLY A 333 20.14 -0.16 13.18
C GLY A 333 20.76 -1.51 12.84
N SER A 334 20.32 -2.54 13.56
CA SER A 334 20.81 -3.91 13.41
C SER A 334 20.41 -4.59 12.09
N ASN A 335 19.28 -4.20 11.52
CA ASN A 335 18.78 -4.72 10.25
C ASN A 335 18.61 -3.58 9.25
N CYS A 336 19.09 -3.79 8.03
CA CYS A 336 18.83 -2.90 6.91
C CYS A 336 18.02 -3.62 5.82
N VAL A 337 16.83 -3.10 5.49
CA VAL A 337 15.92 -3.67 4.49
C VAL A 337 15.93 -2.92 3.15
N TYR A 338 16.59 -1.76 3.08
CA TYR A 338 16.83 -0.99 1.86
C TYR A 338 18.33 -0.74 1.67
N SER A 339 18.70 0.29 0.89
CA SER A 339 20.07 0.81 0.91
C SER A 339 20.29 1.64 2.18
N CYS A 340 21.21 1.22 3.03
CA CYS A 340 21.71 2.00 4.16
C CYS A 340 23.02 2.67 3.76
N ARG A 341 23.08 3.99 3.92
CA ARG A 341 24.26 4.81 3.60
C ARG A 341 25.24 4.85 4.76
N LEU A 342 24.75 4.76 5.98
CA LEU A 342 25.56 4.77 7.19
C LEU A 342 25.97 3.33 7.50
N SER A 343 27.27 3.11 7.68
CA SER A 343 27.84 1.84 8.13
C SER A 343 28.63 2.05 9.43
N ALA A 344 28.54 1.11 10.37
CA ALA A 344 29.21 1.24 11.66
C ALA A 344 30.74 1.29 11.52
N GLU A 345 31.28 0.59 10.52
CA GLU A 345 32.71 0.57 10.22
C GLU A 345 33.21 1.94 9.76
N GLU A 346 32.53 2.59 8.82
CA GLU A 346 32.96 3.89 8.30
C GLU A 346 32.76 4.99 9.31
N ILE A 347 31.60 5.00 9.99
CA ILE A 347 31.28 6.02 11.00
C ILE A 347 32.25 5.93 12.19
N GLY A 348 32.58 4.71 12.63
CA GLY A 348 33.48 4.47 13.77
C GLY A 348 34.93 4.95 13.56
N LYS A 349 35.35 5.25 12.32
CA LYS A 349 36.68 5.82 12.04
C LYS A 349 36.81 7.28 12.50
N ASN A 350 35.70 8.02 12.49
CA ASN A 350 35.71 9.47 12.73
C ASN A 350 34.83 9.89 13.91
N HIS A 351 34.00 9.00 14.44
CA HIS A 351 33.01 9.32 15.48
C HIS A 351 33.17 8.44 16.70
N ARG A 352 32.85 9.01 17.87
CA ARG A 352 32.94 8.29 19.14
C ARG A 352 31.70 7.42 19.34
N LEU A 353 31.90 6.12 19.54
CA LEU A 353 30.83 5.21 19.97
C LEU A 353 30.35 5.60 21.38
N VAL A 354 29.06 5.84 21.52
CA VAL A 354 28.39 6.22 22.77
C VAL A 354 27.73 5.01 23.41
N PHE A 355 27.01 4.23 22.61
CA PHE A 355 26.30 3.05 23.07
C PHE A 355 26.23 2.00 21.95
N ARG A 356 26.22 0.73 22.34
CA ARG A 356 26.07 -0.41 21.45
C ARG A 356 25.34 -1.52 22.18
N ASP A 357 24.35 -2.10 21.52
CA ASP A 357 23.90 -3.46 21.81
C ASP A 357 24.07 -4.27 20.54
N ARG A 358 24.75 -5.42 20.61
CA ARG A 358 25.01 -6.33 19.47
C ARG A 358 25.37 -5.61 18.15
N ASP A 359 24.40 -5.50 17.24
CA ASP A 359 24.55 -4.97 15.88
C ASP A 359 23.88 -3.60 15.70
N SER A 360 23.37 -3.00 16.78
CA SER A 360 22.84 -1.63 16.79
C SER A 360 23.83 -0.68 17.47
N TYR A 361 24.06 0.47 16.85
CA TYR A 361 25.11 1.41 17.26
C TYR A 361 24.58 2.83 17.38
N LEU A 362 25.12 3.55 18.36
CA LEU A 362 24.91 4.98 18.53
C LEU A 362 26.26 5.67 18.68
N PHE A 363 26.55 6.62 17.80
CA PHE A 363 27.75 7.44 17.81
C PHE A 363 27.40 8.90 18.12
N ARG A 364 28.38 9.65 18.59
CA ARG A 364 28.32 11.12 18.69
C ARG A 364 28.88 11.73 17.40
N ALA A 365 28.09 12.60 16.76
CA ALA A 365 28.43 13.27 15.51
C ALA A 365 29.52 14.35 15.66
#